data_AF-A0A1F8PK46-F1
#
_entry.id   AF-A0A1F8PK46-F1
#
_cell.length_a   1.000
_cell.length_b   1.000
_cell.length_c   1.000
_cell.angle_alpha   90.00
_cell.angle_beta   90.00
_cell.angle_gamma   90.00
#
_symmetry.space_group_name_H-M   'P 1'
#
loop_
_entity.id
_entity.type
_entity.pdbx_description
1 polymer ?
#
loop_
_entity_poly.entity_id
_entity_poly.type
_entity_poly.pdbx_seq_one_letter_code
_entity_poly.pdbx_strand_id
1 'polypeptide(L)'
;MTDSTGRNELDLQRSGSSPLAPRIDDLRKLLRERDPYTIASQSGTSYRATNTNHGEFCIPFFGREYKLSWPDLEGIQISNDQTSPFHLALFLFYLSTSDGTPLTGRWVSFADLPGGRMYAPAFHGYTGLEISRKFGPDGKSFELAGTQAGGKKKECGGCILSV
;
A
#
# COMPACT_ATOMS: atom_id res chain seq x y z
N MET A 1 33.05 30.53 14.04
CA MET A 1 31.65 30.45 14.51
C MET A 1 30.76 30.40 13.29
N THR A 2 30.51 29.21 12.73
CA THR A 2 29.29 28.39 12.94
C THR A 2 28.04 29.16 12.48
N ASP A 3 27.37 28.79 11.41
CA ASP A 3 26.86 27.44 11.17
C ASP A 3 26.49 27.23 9.69
N SER A 4 26.98 26.14 9.09
CA SER A 4 26.64 25.67 7.74
C SER A 4 25.72 24.44 7.80
N THR A 5 24.66 24.52 8.60
CA THR A 5 23.56 23.54 8.69
C THR A 5 22.64 23.61 7.46
N GLY A 6 23.20 23.31 6.30
CA GLY A 6 22.44 23.22 5.04
C GLY A 6 22.85 22.04 4.16
N ARG A 7 23.53 21.03 4.72
CA ARG A 7 24.16 19.93 3.97
C ARG A 7 23.87 18.53 4.54
N ASN A 8 22.67 18.29 5.07
CA ASN A 8 22.32 16.95 5.60
C ASN A 8 20.85 16.51 5.34
N GLU A 9 20.18 17.06 4.32
CA GLU A 9 18.81 16.63 3.97
C GLU A 9 18.66 16.13 2.52
N LEU A 10 19.74 16.14 1.73
CA LEU A 10 19.73 15.71 0.32
C LEU A 10 20.60 14.47 0.04
N ASP A 11 21.26 13.90 1.06
CA ASP A 11 22.20 12.78 0.89
C ASP A 11 21.62 11.39 1.17
N LEU A 12 20.30 11.26 1.40
CA LEU A 12 19.63 9.94 1.45
C LEU A 12 19.21 9.40 0.07
N GLN A 13 19.53 10.10 -1.02
CA GLN A 13 19.13 9.69 -2.38
C GLN A 13 20.27 9.20 -3.29
N ARG A 14 21.47 8.90 -2.77
CA ARG A 14 22.55 8.36 -3.61
C ARG A 14 23.23 7.12 -3.02
N SER A 15 23.18 6.04 -3.81
CA SER A 15 23.99 4.82 -3.73
C SER A 15 23.79 3.91 -2.51
N GLY A 16 22.64 3.26 -2.48
CA GLY A 16 22.51 1.90 -1.96
C GLY A 16 21.50 1.18 -2.84
N SER A 17 21.78 -0.05 -3.25
CA SER A 17 20.76 -0.93 -3.83
C SER A 17 19.50 -0.83 -2.96
N SER A 18 18.34 -0.56 -3.57
CA SER A 18 17.09 -0.52 -2.82
C SER A 18 17.00 -1.80 -1.98
N PRO A 19 16.77 -1.73 -0.65
CA PRO A 19 16.71 -2.93 0.19
C PRO A 19 15.61 -3.90 -0.26
N LEU A 20 14.71 -3.45 -1.13
CA LEU A 20 13.64 -4.22 -1.75
C LEU A 20 14.06 -4.92 -3.05
N ALA A 21 15.19 -4.58 -3.67
CA ALA A 21 15.60 -5.14 -4.95
C ALA A 21 15.68 -6.69 -4.93
N PRO A 22 16.33 -7.34 -3.95
CA PRO A 22 16.33 -8.80 -3.88
C PRO A 22 14.91 -9.38 -3.76
N ARG A 23 14.05 -8.72 -2.98
CA ARG A 23 12.67 -9.16 -2.78
C ARG A 23 11.84 -9.02 -4.06
N ILE A 24 12.05 -7.95 -4.83
CA ILE A 24 11.41 -7.75 -6.14
C ILE A 24 11.80 -8.87 -7.09
N ASP A 25 13.08 -9.22 -7.15
CA ASP A 25 13.56 -10.27 -8.05
C ASP A 25 13.02 -11.66 -7.68
N ASP A 26 12.92 -11.97 -6.39
CA ASP A 26 12.30 -13.22 -5.92
C ASP A 26 10.81 -13.29 -6.28
N LEU A 27 10.08 -12.19 -6.08
CA LEU A 27 8.66 -12.12 -6.43
C LEU A 27 8.43 -12.26 -7.93
N ARG A 28 9.31 -11.68 -8.76
CA ARG A 28 9.25 -11.83 -10.23
C ARG A 28 9.45 -13.28 -10.65
N LYS A 29 10.42 -13.99 -10.07
CA LYS A 29 10.63 -15.42 -10.34
C LYS A 29 9.38 -16.23 -10.01
N LEU A 30 8.83 -16.03 -8.81
CA LEU A 30 7.63 -16.74 -8.34
C LEU A 30 6.41 -16.48 -9.24
N LEU A 31 6.20 -15.24 -9.68
CA LEU A 31 5.07 -14.89 -10.53
C LEU A 31 5.20 -15.49 -11.93
N ARG A 32 6.41 -15.56 -12.51
CA ARG A 32 6.64 -16.12 -13.86
C ARG A 32 6.36 -17.61 -13.97
N GLU A 33 6.33 -18.34 -12.85
CA GLU A 33 5.96 -19.76 -12.82
C GLU A 33 4.44 -19.97 -12.94
N ARG A 34 3.66 -18.89 -12.92
CA ARG A 34 2.19 -18.93 -12.91
C ARG A 34 1.63 -18.29 -14.18
N ASP A 35 0.45 -18.74 -14.58
CA ASP A 35 -0.28 -18.14 -15.70
C ASP A 35 -0.81 -16.73 -15.34
N PRO A 36 -0.56 -15.70 -16.17
CA PRO A 36 -0.95 -14.33 -15.87
C PRO A 36 -2.47 -14.13 -15.76
N TYR A 37 -3.28 -14.91 -16.49
CA TYR A 37 -4.75 -14.84 -16.36
C TYR A 37 -5.21 -15.37 -15.00
N THR A 38 -4.58 -16.45 -14.53
CA THR A 38 -4.83 -17.00 -13.19
C THR A 38 -4.44 -16.00 -12.09
N ILE A 39 -3.29 -15.34 -12.21
CA ILE A 39 -2.85 -14.29 -11.28
C ILE A 39 -3.88 -13.15 -11.24
N ALA A 40 -4.33 -12.68 -12.41
CA ALA A 40 -5.32 -11.60 -12.53
C ALA A 40 -6.63 -11.98 -11.84
N SER A 41 -7.15 -13.18 -12.12
CA SER A 41 -8.38 -13.68 -11.51
C SER A 41 -8.30 -13.77 -9.98
N GLN A 42 -7.17 -14.23 -9.42
CA GLN A 42 -7.04 -14.41 -7.97
C GLN A 42 -6.78 -13.10 -7.22
N SER A 43 -6.10 -12.15 -7.86
CA SER A 43 -5.82 -10.84 -7.29
C SER A 43 -6.94 -9.81 -7.49
N GLY A 44 -7.95 -10.15 -8.30
CA GLY A 44 -8.99 -9.20 -8.71
C GLY A 44 -8.44 -8.07 -9.60
N THR A 45 -7.24 -8.23 -10.16
CA THR A 45 -6.66 -7.29 -11.12
C THR A 45 -7.08 -7.66 -12.54
N SER A 46 -6.89 -6.75 -13.49
CA SER A 46 -7.12 -7.05 -14.91
C SER A 46 -5.80 -7.29 -15.63
N TYR A 47 -5.78 -8.29 -16.50
CA TYR A 47 -4.65 -8.57 -17.39
C TYR A 47 -5.08 -8.41 -18.85
N ARG A 48 -4.26 -7.70 -19.63
CA ARG A 48 -4.47 -7.47 -21.06
C ARG A 48 -3.27 -8.02 -21.83
N ALA A 49 -3.48 -9.04 -22.66
CA ALA A 49 -2.46 -9.50 -23.58
C ALA A 49 -2.21 -8.43 -24.66
N THR A 50 -0.94 -8.16 -24.93
CA THR A 50 -0.50 -7.29 -26.04
C THR A 50 0.00 -8.11 -27.22
N ASN A 51 0.63 -9.26 -26.96
CA ASN A 51 1.08 -10.25 -27.95
C ASN A 51 0.99 -11.67 -27.36
N THR A 52 1.44 -12.70 -28.10
CA THR A 52 1.36 -14.11 -27.68
C THR A 52 1.95 -14.39 -26.30
N ASN A 53 3.07 -13.74 -25.94
CA ASN A 53 3.78 -13.95 -24.67
C ASN A 53 3.93 -12.67 -23.82
N HIS A 54 3.25 -11.58 -24.20
CA HIS A 54 3.37 -10.29 -23.55
C HIS A 54 2.01 -9.72 -23.20
N GLY A 55 1.98 -8.91 -22.15
CA GLY A 55 0.77 -8.23 -21.70
C GLY A 55 1.05 -7.26 -20.57
N GLU A 56 -0.01 -6.76 -19.97
CA GLU A 56 0.05 -5.78 -18.90
C GLU A 56 -1.01 -6.08 -17.84
N PHE A 57 -0.64 -5.98 -16.56
CA PHE A 57 -1.61 -5.91 -15.46
C PHE A 57 -1.99 -4.45 -15.21
N CYS A 58 -3.29 -4.16 -15.09
CA CYS A 58 -3.78 -2.86 -14.64
C CYS A 58 -4.24 -2.94 -13.18
N ILE A 59 -3.63 -2.12 -12.32
CA ILE A 59 -3.82 -2.12 -10.87
C ILE A 59 -4.30 -0.73 -10.41
N PRO A 60 -5.57 -0.60 -9.99
CA PRO A 60 -6.04 0.61 -9.33
C PRO A 60 -5.52 0.67 -7.89
N PHE A 61 -4.84 1.75 -7.53
CA PHE A 61 -4.27 1.95 -6.20
C PHE A 61 -4.42 3.39 -5.75
N PHE A 62 -5.22 3.61 -4.69
CA PHE A 62 -5.53 4.94 -4.11
C PHE A 62 -5.90 6.01 -5.16
N GLY A 63 -6.84 5.69 -6.05
CA GLY A 63 -7.32 6.62 -7.08
C GLY A 63 -6.33 6.89 -8.22
N ARG A 64 -5.22 6.13 -8.28
CA ARG A 64 -4.24 6.15 -9.37
C ARG A 64 -4.25 4.81 -10.08
N GLU A 65 -3.86 4.83 -11.34
CA GLU A 65 -3.74 3.62 -12.16
C GLU A 65 -2.27 3.29 -12.41
N TYR A 66 -1.92 2.03 -12.15
CA TYR A 66 -0.60 1.47 -12.39
C TYR A 66 -0.69 0.36 -13.43
N LYS A 67 0.38 0.23 -14.22
CA LYS A 67 0.57 -0.85 -15.19
C LYS A 67 1.83 -1.63 -14.85
N LEU A 68 1.73 -2.95 -14.84
CA LEU A 68 2.89 -3.83 -14.75
C LEU A 68 3.05 -4.62 -16.05
N SER A 69 4.21 -4.54 -16.68
CA SER A 69 4.52 -5.30 -17.90
C SER A 69 4.60 -6.80 -17.60
N TRP A 70 4.33 -7.62 -18.61
CA TRP A 70 4.53 -9.07 -18.59
C TRP A 70 5.42 -9.48 -19.76
N PRO A 71 6.45 -10.34 -19.53
CA PRO A 71 6.79 -11.04 -18.28
C PRO A 71 7.80 -10.30 -17.38
N ASP A 72 8.23 -9.10 -17.74
CA ASP A 72 9.30 -8.38 -17.03
C ASP A 72 8.86 -7.88 -15.65
N LEU A 73 7.57 -7.64 -15.46
CA LEU A 73 6.97 -7.21 -14.20
C LEU A 73 7.64 -5.90 -13.74
N GLU A 74 7.73 -4.95 -14.67
CA GLU A 74 8.11 -3.56 -14.42
C GLU A 74 6.86 -2.70 -14.30
N GLY A 75 6.84 -1.82 -13.30
CA GLY A 75 5.67 -1.01 -12.97
C GLY A 75 5.84 0.44 -13.36
N ILE A 76 4.81 1.04 -13.95
CA ILE A 76 4.69 2.49 -14.15
C ILE A 76 3.31 2.98 -13.68
N GLN A 77 3.24 4.22 -13.20
CA GLN A 77 1.98 4.91 -12.99
C GLN A 77 1.59 5.59 -14.30
N ILE A 78 0.36 5.40 -14.79
CA ILE A 78 -0.07 5.87 -16.12
C ILE A 78 0.06 7.40 -16.28
N SER A 79 -0.12 8.16 -15.20
CA SER A 79 -0.15 9.62 -15.28
C SER A 79 1.23 10.28 -15.40
N ASN A 80 2.30 9.60 -14.99
CA ASN A 80 3.64 10.22 -14.92
C ASN A 80 4.79 9.27 -15.28
N ASP A 81 4.49 8.07 -15.76
CA ASP A 81 5.43 7.03 -16.16
C ASP A 81 6.50 6.69 -15.11
N GLN A 82 6.17 6.85 -13.82
CA GLN A 82 7.08 6.57 -12.72
C GLN A 82 6.43 5.67 -11.68
N THR A 83 7.22 4.79 -11.05
CA THR A 83 6.79 4.00 -9.91
C THR A 83 7.96 3.82 -8.96
N SER A 84 7.70 3.99 -7.66
CA SER A 84 8.73 3.78 -6.65
C SER A 84 9.02 2.28 -6.49
N PRO A 85 10.25 1.88 -6.12
CA PRO A 85 10.56 0.49 -5.81
C PRO A 85 9.65 -0.11 -4.72
N PHE A 86 9.18 0.74 -3.80
CA PHE A 86 8.23 0.35 -2.76
C PHE A 86 6.86 -0.04 -3.33
N HIS A 87 6.27 0.78 -4.19
CA HIS A 87 5.00 0.44 -4.84
C HIS A 87 5.13 -0.80 -5.72
N LEU A 88 6.24 -0.92 -6.47
CA LEU A 88 6.50 -2.12 -7.27
C LEU A 88 6.55 -3.37 -6.39
N ALA A 89 7.32 -3.35 -5.31
CA ALA A 89 7.39 -4.47 -4.37
C ALA A 89 6.02 -4.81 -3.76
N LEU A 90 5.23 -3.79 -3.41
CA LEU A 90 3.87 -3.96 -2.89
C LEU A 90 2.96 -4.65 -3.90
N PHE A 91 2.97 -4.21 -5.16
CA PHE A 91 2.14 -4.80 -6.22
C PHE A 91 2.54 -6.24 -6.51
N LEU A 92 3.83 -6.53 -6.65
CA LEU A 92 4.31 -7.88 -6.88
C LEU A 92 3.98 -8.80 -5.69
N PHE A 93 4.14 -8.30 -4.47
CA PHE A 93 3.75 -9.04 -3.28
C PHE A 93 2.26 -9.35 -3.27
N TYR A 94 1.42 -8.35 -3.55
CA TYR A 94 -0.02 -8.52 -3.66
C TYR A 94 -0.39 -9.58 -4.70
N LEU A 95 0.08 -9.45 -5.95
CA LEU A 95 -0.16 -10.42 -7.02
C LEU A 95 0.31 -11.84 -6.64
N SER A 96 1.42 -11.95 -5.90
CA SER A 96 1.97 -13.26 -5.50
C SER A 96 1.19 -13.94 -4.38
N THR A 97 0.58 -13.15 -3.48
CA THR A 97 -0.07 -13.66 -2.26
C THR A 97 -1.58 -13.76 -2.38
N SER A 98 -2.19 -13.09 -3.35
CA SER A 98 -3.60 -13.25 -3.65
C SER A 98 -3.91 -14.69 -4.11
N ASP A 99 -4.85 -15.32 -3.43
CA ASP A 99 -5.28 -16.71 -3.65
C ASP A 99 -6.70 -16.80 -4.24
N GLY A 100 -7.38 -15.67 -4.43
CA GLY A 100 -8.77 -15.60 -4.89
C GLY A 100 -9.80 -15.75 -3.77
N THR A 101 -9.39 -15.83 -2.50
CA THR A 101 -10.33 -15.87 -1.37
C THR A 101 -11.18 -14.60 -1.37
N PRO A 102 -12.53 -14.69 -1.44
CA PRO A 102 -13.39 -13.53 -1.50
C PRO A 102 -13.34 -12.72 -0.19
N LEU A 103 -13.54 -11.41 -0.31
CA LEU A 103 -13.64 -10.52 0.85
C LEU A 103 -14.82 -10.94 1.72
N THR A 104 -14.54 -11.21 3.00
CA THR A 104 -15.59 -11.62 3.97
C THR A 104 -16.49 -10.47 4.41
N GLY A 105 -16.13 -9.23 4.09
CA GLY A 105 -16.82 -8.01 4.55
C GLY A 105 -16.68 -7.75 6.06
N ARG A 106 -15.88 -8.56 6.77
CA ARG A 106 -15.66 -8.39 8.21
C ARG A 106 -14.54 -7.39 8.45
N TRP A 107 -14.73 -6.55 9.45
CA TRP A 107 -13.67 -5.69 9.96
C TRP A 107 -12.60 -6.54 10.63
N VAL A 108 -11.35 -6.29 10.27
CA VAL A 108 -10.17 -6.87 10.90
C VAL A 108 -9.39 -5.76 11.58
N SER A 109 -8.94 -6.01 12.81
CA SER A 109 -8.02 -5.08 13.46
C SER A 109 -6.63 -5.21 12.83
N PHE A 110 -5.79 -4.18 12.98
CA PHE A 110 -4.40 -4.27 12.56
C PHE A 110 -3.66 -5.44 13.22
N ALA A 111 -4.03 -5.80 14.46
CA ALA A 111 -3.47 -6.92 15.19
C ALA A 111 -3.91 -8.30 14.66
N ASP A 112 -4.96 -8.36 13.85
CA ASP A 112 -5.41 -9.61 13.21
C ASP A 112 -4.65 -9.92 11.93
N LEU A 113 -3.87 -8.96 11.42
CA LEU A 113 -3.02 -9.18 10.25
C LEU A 113 -1.83 -10.10 10.59
N PRO A 114 -1.36 -10.94 9.64
CA PRO A 114 -0.14 -11.71 9.82
C PRO A 114 1.04 -10.80 10.19
N GLY A 115 1.67 -11.06 11.34
CA GLY A 115 2.75 -10.21 11.89
C GLY A 115 2.28 -8.88 12.52
N GLY A 116 1.00 -8.53 12.40
CA GLY A 116 0.44 -7.25 12.86
C GLY A 116 0.47 -7.08 14.38
N ARG A 117 0.32 -8.16 15.15
CA ARG A 117 0.38 -8.12 16.64
C ARG A 117 1.67 -7.51 17.18
N MET A 118 2.81 -7.78 16.53
CA MET A 118 4.10 -7.29 16.99
C MET A 118 4.28 -5.79 16.75
N TYR A 119 3.63 -5.26 15.70
CA TYR A 119 3.72 -3.84 15.34
C TYR A 119 2.54 -3.00 15.85
N ALA A 120 1.45 -3.64 16.29
CA ALA A 120 0.25 -2.97 16.77
C ALA A 120 0.51 -1.94 17.90
N PRO A 121 1.40 -2.18 18.89
CA PRO A 121 1.69 -1.18 19.92
C PRO A 121 2.32 0.09 19.36
N ALA A 122 3.27 -0.04 18.43
CA ALA A 122 3.90 1.10 17.78
C ALA A 122 2.86 1.87 16.96
N PHE A 123 2.09 1.15 16.12
CA PHE A 123 1.03 1.74 15.30
C PHE A 123 0.01 2.52 16.14
N HIS A 124 -0.45 1.94 17.24
CA HIS A 124 -1.41 2.59 18.12
C HIS A 124 -0.84 3.86 18.77
N GLY A 125 0.44 3.85 19.14
CA GLY A 125 1.12 4.95 19.80
C GLY A 125 1.11 6.27 19.02
N TYR A 126 1.31 6.23 17.70
CA TYR A 126 1.32 7.43 16.85
C TYR A 126 0.01 7.68 16.08
N THR A 127 -1.02 6.85 16.30
CA THR A 127 -2.35 7.03 15.68
C THR A 127 -3.43 7.22 16.73
N GLY A 128 -3.97 6.12 17.27
CA GLY A 128 -5.11 6.13 18.18
C GLY A 128 -4.82 6.88 19.47
N LEU A 129 -3.60 6.77 19.99
CA LEU A 129 -3.21 7.47 21.22
C LEU A 129 -3.09 8.98 21.00
N GLU A 130 -2.63 9.44 19.84
CA GLU A 130 -2.58 10.88 19.51
C GLU A 130 -3.99 11.48 19.40
N ILE A 131 -4.91 10.77 18.76
CA ILE A 131 -6.32 11.18 18.68
C ILE A 131 -6.92 11.23 20.09
N SER A 132 -6.68 10.20 20.91
CA SER A 132 -7.15 10.16 22.29
C SER A 132 -6.55 11.28 23.15
N ARG A 133 -5.26 11.61 22.98
CA ARG A 133 -4.65 12.74 23.70
C ARG A 133 -5.23 14.10 23.28
N LYS A 134 -5.55 14.27 21.99
CA LYS A 134 -6.08 15.53 21.47
C LYS A 134 -7.53 15.79 21.86
N PHE A 135 -8.38 14.76 21.82
CA PHE A 135 -9.82 14.92 22.04
C PHE A 135 -10.29 14.36 23.38
N GLY A 136 -9.58 13.40 23.97
CA GLY A 136 -9.93 12.80 25.26
C GLY A 136 -11.37 12.31 25.28
N PRO A 137 -12.17 12.68 26.31
CA PRO A 137 -13.59 12.35 26.39
C PRO A 137 -14.49 13.24 25.51
N ASP A 138 -13.97 14.28 24.86
CA ASP A 138 -14.75 15.21 24.03
C ASP A 138 -15.03 14.65 22.63
N GLY A 139 -15.97 13.70 22.57
CA GLY A 139 -16.43 13.10 21.32
C GLY A 139 -17.08 14.10 20.36
N LYS A 140 -17.63 15.22 20.85
CA LYS A 140 -18.27 16.24 20.00
C LYS A 140 -17.24 17.02 19.21
N SER A 141 -16.15 17.43 19.86
CA SER A 141 -15.04 18.09 19.16
C SER A 141 -14.36 17.17 18.14
N PHE A 142 -14.27 15.87 18.43
CA PHE A 142 -13.78 14.89 17.47
C PHE A 142 -14.69 14.76 16.24
N GLU A 143 -16.02 14.64 16.47
CA GLU A 143 -17.02 14.56 15.40
C GLU A 143 -17.02 15.82 14.51
N LEU A 144 -16.92 17.00 15.12
CA LEU A 144 -16.84 18.27 14.40
C LEU A 144 -15.55 18.35 13.56
N ALA A 145 -14.41 18.01 14.15
CA ALA A 145 -13.12 18.05 13.45
C ALA A 145 -13.07 17.09 12.26
N GLY A 146 -13.58 15.86 12.42
CA GLY A 146 -13.63 14.92 11.30
C GLY A 146 -14.66 15.31 10.24
N THR A 147 -15.80 15.91 10.61
CA THR A 147 -16.75 16.47 9.63
C THR A 147 -16.12 17.60 8.83
N GLN A 148 -15.37 18.50 9.48
CA GLN A 148 -14.63 19.58 8.80
C GLN A 148 -13.53 19.04 7.88
N ALA A 149 -12.95 17.88 8.21
CA ALA A 149 -11.99 17.18 7.36
C ALA A 149 -12.65 16.39 6.19
N GLY A 150 -13.97 16.51 6.00
CA GLY A 150 -14.73 15.80 4.95
C GLY A 150 -15.25 14.42 5.37
N GLY A 151 -14.99 14.01 6.61
CA GLY A 151 -15.37 12.70 7.13
C GLY A 151 -16.87 12.56 7.38
N LYS A 152 -17.38 11.33 7.25
CA LYS A 152 -18.76 10.97 7.60
C LYS A 152 -18.78 10.01 8.78
N LYS A 153 -19.74 10.22 9.68
CA LYS A 153 -19.96 9.32 10.82
C LYS A 153 -20.35 7.94 10.33
N LYS A 154 -19.67 6.92 10.84
CA LYS A 154 -19.96 5.52 10.53
C LYS A 154 -19.98 4.71 11.81
N GLU A 155 -21.02 3.90 11.98
CA GLU A 155 -21.04 2.90 13.05
C GLU A 155 -20.22 1.69 12.61
N CYS A 156 -18.97 1.68 13.02
CA CYS A 156 -18.09 0.52 13.01
C CYS A 156 -17.60 0.35 14.45
N GLY A 157 -17.36 -0.88 14.92
CA GLY A 157 -16.93 -1.14 16.30
C GLY A 157 -15.77 -0.22 16.70
N GLY A 158 -16.05 0.78 17.56
CA GLY A 158 -15.18 1.92 17.85
C GLY A 158 -15.33 3.05 16.81
N CYS A 159 -15.89 4.19 17.22
CA CYS A 159 -16.13 5.36 16.37
C CYS A 159 -14.89 5.79 15.58
N ILE A 160 -14.96 5.74 14.24
CA ILE A 160 -13.99 6.34 13.32
C ILE A 160 -14.76 7.08 12.23
N LEU A 161 -14.30 8.29 11.86
CA LEU A 161 -14.81 9.06 10.72
C LEU A 161 -14.05 8.62 9.46
N SER A 162 -14.75 8.19 8.41
CA SER A 162 -14.13 7.89 7.11
C SER A 162 -14.10 9.14 6.24
N VAL A 163 -12.92 9.49 5.71
CA VAL A 163 -12.73 10.55 4.70
C VAL A 163 -13.28 10.10 3.34
#